data_AF-A0A6J3A435-F1
#
_entry.id   AF-A0A6J3A435-F1
#
_cell.length_a   1.000
_cell.length_b   1.000
_cell.length_c   1.000
_cell.angle_alpha   90.00
_cell.angle_beta   90.00
_cell.angle_gamma   90.00
#
_symmetry.space_group_name_H-M   'P 1'
#
loop_
_entity.id
_entity.type
_entity.pdbx_description
1 polymer ?
#
loop_
_entity_poly.entity_id
_entity_poly.type
_entity_poly.pdbx_seq_one_letter_code
_entity_poly.pdbx_strand_id
1 'polypeptide(L)'
;MKKSSAKQQQEVERVKPQSEKVHQALILDPAQRRRLQQQMQQHVQLLTQIHLLATSNPSLSSEASTTKILLKELGTFAQSSIALHHQFNPKFQTLFQPCNLMGAMQLIEDFNTHVSVDWSPRKTVKKTAYEFPCLPKQVAWILATSKVFMYPELLPVCSLKAKNPQDKSFFTKAEDNLLALGLKHFEGTEFPKLLISKYLLTCKTAHQLTMRIKNLNMKRAPDNIIKVSASFHALLGTSP
;
A
#
# COMPACT_ATOMS: atom_id res chain seq x y z
N MET A 1 47.85 15.40 62.19
CA MET A 1 47.00 14.22 61.95
C MET A 1 46.78 14.05 60.45
N LYS A 2 46.99 12.82 59.98
CA LYS A 2 47.12 12.41 58.57
C LYS A 2 45.84 12.68 57.76
N LYS A 3 45.94 13.31 56.58
CA LYS A 3 44.91 13.25 55.53
C LYS A 3 45.46 12.41 54.39
N SER A 4 44.80 11.28 54.13
CA SER A 4 45.21 10.26 53.16
C SER A 4 45.02 10.74 51.72
N SER A 5 46.06 10.49 50.92
CA SER A 5 46.08 10.58 49.47
C SER A 5 45.67 9.23 48.90
N ALA A 6 44.70 9.22 47.98
CA ALA A 6 44.39 8.06 47.15
C ALA A 6 44.28 8.52 45.69
N LYS A 7 45.35 8.27 44.94
CA LYS A 7 45.35 8.24 43.48
C LYS A 7 44.56 7.01 43.03
N GLN A 8 43.60 7.19 42.13
CA GLN A 8 43.15 6.12 41.24
C GLN A 8 43.24 6.62 39.80
N GLN A 9 44.08 5.93 39.06
CA GLN A 9 44.31 6.08 37.62
C GLN A 9 43.05 5.60 36.90
N GLN A 10 42.49 6.43 36.01
CA GLN A 10 41.50 5.99 35.04
C GLN A 10 42.23 5.59 33.77
N GLU A 11 42.26 4.28 33.56
CA GLU A 11 42.72 3.58 32.38
C GLU A 11 41.80 3.92 31.19
N VAL A 12 42.36 4.61 30.20
CA VAL A 12 41.67 4.89 28.92
C VAL A 12 41.78 3.65 28.06
N GLU A 13 40.80 2.76 28.19
CA GLU A 13 40.65 1.63 27.27
C GLU A 13 40.16 2.17 25.92
N ARG A 14 41.10 2.24 24.98
CA ARG A 14 40.89 2.65 23.59
C ARG A 14 40.10 1.55 22.88
N VAL A 15 38.78 1.63 22.93
CA VAL A 15 37.87 0.74 22.19
C VAL A 15 38.16 0.89 20.69
N LYS A 16 38.79 -0.12 20.10
CA LYS A 16 38.92 -0.25 18.65
C LYS A 16 37.51 -0.39 18.05
N PRO A 17 37.18 0.30 16.95
CA PRO A 17 35.92 0.08 16.29
C PRO A 17 35.91 -1.36 15.78
N GLN A 18 35.09 -2.21 16.38
CA GLN A 18 34.77 -3.52 15.82
C GLN A 18 34.21 -3.26 14.43
N SER A 19 34.85 -3.86 13.42
CA SER A 19 34.29 -3.90 12.07
C SER A 19 32.99 -4.71 12.16
N GLU A 20 31.87 -4.01 12.35
CA GLU A 20 30.55 -4.58 12.12
C GLU A 20 30.58 -5.16 10.71
N LYS A 21 30.33 -6.47 10.61
CA LYS A 21 30.14 -7.14 9.34
C LYS A 21 28.99 -6.42 8.66
N VAL A 22 29.31 -5.53 7.72
CA VAL A 22 28.33 -4.79 6.91
C VAL A 22 27.45 -5.86 6.28
N HIS A 23 26.22 -6.01 6.80
CA HIS A 23 25.23 -6.88 6.19
C HIS A 23 25.16 -6.49 4.73
N GLN A 24 25.25 -7.50 3.86
CA GLN A 24 25.30 -7.32 2.41
C GLN A 24 24.07 -6.54 1.98
N ALA A 25 24.22 -5.22 1.87
CA ALA A 25 23.14 -4.35 1.45
C ALA A 25 22.77 -4.79 0.05
N LEU A 26 21.47 -4.99 -0.20
CA LEU A 26 20.96 -5.28 -1.53
C LEU A 26 21.35 -4.11 -2.46
N ILE A 27 22.37 -4.31 -3.27
CA ILE A 27 22.80 -3.34 -4.27
C ILE A 27 21.84 -3.46 -5.44
N LEU A 28 21.03 -2.42 -5.65
CA LEU A 28 20.11 -2.36 -6.78
C LEU A 28 20.86 -1.91 -8.03
N ASP A 29 20.67 -2.64 -9.12
CA ASP A 29 21.13 -2.19 -10.43
C ASP A 29 20.37 -0.91 -10.89
N PRO A 30 20.85 -0.19 -11.93
CA PRO A 30 20.19 1.04 -12.38
C PRO A 30 18.74 0.85 -12.82
N ALA A 31 18.37 -0.30 -13.39
CA ALA A 31 17.01 -0.59 -13.81
C ALA A 31 16.10 -0.88 -12.61
N GLN A 32 16.58 -1.65 -11.64
CA GLN A 32 15.92 -1.90 -10.36
C GLN A 32 15.72 -0.61 -9.58
N ARG A 33 16.74 0.26 -9.53
CA ARG A 33 16.66 1.57 -8.87
C ARG A 33 15.60 2.47 -9.51
N ARG A 34 15.57 2.55 -10.85
CA ARG A 34 14.52 3.29 -11.57
C ARG A 34 13.13 2.74 -11.29
N ARG A 35 12.98 1.41 -11.31
CA ARG A 35 11.69 0.77 -11.00
C ARG A 35 11.26 1.06 -9.57
N LEU A 36 12.16 0.97 -8.59
CA LEU A 36 11.85 1.31 -7.21
C LEU A 36 11.46 2.78 -7.05
N GLN A 37 12.18 3.70 -7.71
CA GLN A 37 11.81 5.12 -7.70
C GLN A 37 10.39 5.34 -8.26
N GLN A 38 10.05 4.70 -9.38
CA GLN A 38 8.71 4.75 -9.95
C GLN A 38 7.67 4.20 -8.96
N GLN A 39 7.93 3.04 -8.35
CA GLN A 39 7.04 2.44 -7.36
C GLN A 39 6.82 3.37 -6.15
N MET A 40 7.87 4.09 -5.71
CA MET A 40 7.75 5.04 -4.60
C MET A 40 6.92 6.27 -4.97
N GLN A 41 7.06 6.79 -6.19
CA GLN A 41 6.22 7.88 -6.66
C GLN A 41 4.75 7.45 -6.80
N GLN A 42 4.50 6.26 -7.35
CA GLN A 42 3.16 5.67 -7.46
C GLN A 42 2.54 5.43 -6.07
N HIS A 43 3.33 4.94 -5.11
CA HIS A 43 2.89 4.73 -3.74
C HIS A 43 2.46 6.02 -3.06
N VAL A 44 3.28 7.09 -3.14
CA VAL A 44 2.91 8.41 -2.62
C VAL A 44 1.61 8.91 -3.25
N GLN A 45 1.49 8.81 -4.57
CA GLN A 45 0.28 9.21 -5.29
C GLN A 45 -0.96 8.45 -4.77
N LEU A 46 -0.88 7.12 -4.64
CA LEU A 46 -1.99 6.30 -4.16
C LEU A 46 -2.38 6.63 -2.71
N LEU A 47 -1.40 6.84 -1.82
CA LEU A 47 -1.66 7.26 -0.44
C LEU A 47 -2.39 8.60 -0.39
N THR A 48 -1.95 9.58 -1.19
CA THR A 48 -2.59 10.90 -1.26
C THR A 48 -4.00 10.80 -1.83
N GLN A 49 -4.23 10.00 -2.88
CA GLN A 49 -5.57 9.77 -3.44
C GLN A 49 -6.51 9.18 -2.40
N ILE A 50 -6.09 8.14 -1.68
CA ILE A 50 -6.90 7.51 -0.62
C ILE A 50 -7.21 8.52 0.47
N HIS A 51 -6.23 9.31 0.92
CA HIS A 51 -6.45 10.35 1.92
C HIS A 51 -7.54 11.34 1.47
N LEU A 52 -7.40 11.93 0.28
CA LEU A 52 -8.37 12.90 -0.24
C LEU A 52 -9.78 12.32 -0.40
N LEU A 53 -9.89 11.03 -0.73
CA LEU A 53 -11.18 10.33 -0.88
C LEU A 53 -11.79 9.90 0.46
N ALA A 54 -10.96 9.67 1.48
CA ALA A 54 -11.38 9.14 2.77
C ALA A 54 -11.68 10.24 3.80
N THR A 55 -10.94 11.36 3.79
CA THR A 55 -10.97 12.40 4.83
C THR A 55 -12.37 12.96 5.10
N SER A 56 -13.19 13.12 4.07
CA SER A 56 -14.55 13.67 4.21
C SER A 56 -15.61 12.62 4.55
N ASN A 57 -15.25 11.33 4.65
CA ASN A 57 -16.15 10.25 5.03
C ASN A 57 -15.79 9.72 6.43
N PRO A 58 -16.62 9.97 7.47
CA PRO A 58 -16.34 9.51 8.83
C PRO A 58 -16.11 8.00 8.95
N SER A 59 -16.77 7.20 8.10
CA SER A 59 -16.61 5.74 8.07
C SER A 59 -15.28 5.28 7.47
N LEU A 60 -14.48 6.18 6.90
CA LEU A 60 -13.13 5.93 6.37
C LEU A 60 -12.05 6.72 7.11
N SER A 61 -12.36 7.23 8.32
CA SER A 61 -11.45 8.05 9.12
C SER A 61 -10.17 7.32 9.50
N SER A 62 -10.22 6.00 9.70
CA SER A 62 -9.05 5.14 9.91
C SER A 62 -8.11 5.19 8.72
N GLU A 63 -8.62 5.02 7.51
CA GLU A 63 -7.87 5.00 6.26
C GLU A 63 -7.26 6.37 5.98
N ALA A 64 -8.02 7.46 6.23
CA ALA A 64 -7.50 8.82 6.13
C ALA A 64 -6.33 9.06 7.11
N SER A 65 -6.45 8.57 8.35
CA SER A 65 -5.42 8.70 9.38
C SER A 65 -4.18 7.87 9.06
N THR A 66 -4.37 6.61 8.67
CA THR A 66 -3.28 5.69 8.30
C THR A 66 -2.50 6.23 7.11
N THR A 67 -3.17 6.69 6.06
CA THR A 67 -2.47 7.25 4.89
C THR A 67 -1.67 8.51 5.23
N LYS A 68 -2.18 9.37 6.12
CA LYS A 68 -1.44 10.53 6.64
C LYS A 68 -0.19 10.11 7.42
N ILE A 69 -0.29 9.10 8.27
CA ILE A 69 0.85 8.56 9.04
C ILE A 69 1.91 8.00 8.08
N LEU A 70 1.52 7.15 7.13
CA LEU A 70 2.45 6.52 6.19
C LEU A 70 3.21 7.56 5.34
N LEU A 71 2.54 8.63 4.90
CA LEU A 71 3.20 9.73 4.18
C LEU A 71 4.23 10.46 5.07
N LYS A 72 3.90 10.70 6.34
CA LYS A 72 4.82 11.33 7.30
C LYS A 72 6.00 10.44 7.65
N GLU A 73 5.76 9.16 7.88
CA GLU A 73 6.81 8.15 8.13
C GLU A 73 7.80 8.08 6.97
N LEU A 74 7.31 8.09 5.73
CA LEU A 74 8.18 8.12 4.55
C LEU A 74 9.07 9.38 4.54
N GLY A 75 8.53 10.53 4.93
CA GLY A 75 9.29 11.77 5.14
C GLY A 75 10.35 11.64 6.23
N THR A 76 10.02 11.02 7.35
CA THR A 76 10.97 10.72 8.43
C THR A 76 12.09 9.81 7.95
N PHE A 77 11.78 8.74 7.21
CA PHE A 77 12.79 7.84 6.64
C PHE A 77 13.71 8.56 5.66
N ALA A 78 13.16 9.46 4.84
CA ALA A 78 13.96 10.30 3.95
C ALA A 78 14.95 11.17 4.73
N GLN A 79 14.49 11.88 5.76
CA GLN A 79 15.31 12.76 6.58
C GLN A 79 16.40 11.98 7.32
N SER A 80 16.05 10.86 7.97
CA SER A 80 17.01 10.00 8.67
C SER A 80 18.07 9.44 7.71
N SER A 81 17.66 8.99 6.52
CA SER A 81 18.57 8.48 5.49
C SER A 81 19.54 9.56 5.00
N ILE A 82 19.04 10.78 4.75
CA ILE A 82 19.89 11.91 4.33
C ILE A 82 20.87 12.27 5.43
N ALA A 83 20.42 12.43 6.69
CA ALA A 83 21.28 12.80 7.80
C ALA A 83 22.44 11.81 8.02
N LEU A 84 22.17 10.51 7.88
CA LEU A 84 23.18 9.46 8.01
C LEU A 84 24.25 9.51 6.90
N HIS A 85 23.86 9.83 5.67
CA HIS A 85 24.77 9.84 4.52
C HIS A 85 25.38 11.20 4.19
N HIS A 86 24.83 12.30 4.74
CA HIS A 86 25.23 13.66 4.40
C HIS A 86 26.73 13.93 4.63
N GLN A 87 27.29 13.36 5.70
CA GLN A 87 28.70 13.53 6.06
C GLN A 87 29.66 12.91 5.03
N PHE A 88 29.24 11.83 4.37
CA PHE A 88 30.08 11.08 3.43
C PHE A 88 29.80 11.45 1.98
N ASN A 89 28.58 11.90 1.67
CA ASN A 89 28.15 12.28 0.33
C ASN A 89 27.06 13.36 0.40
N PRO A 90 27.43 14.64 0.26
CA PRO A 90 26.47 15.74 0.24
C PRO A 90 25.46 15.69 -0.92
N LYS A 91 25.75 14.93 -1.98
CA LYS A 91 24.87 14.72 -3.15
C LYS A 91 24.03 13.45 -3.03
N PHE A 92 24.03 12.79 -1.87
CA PHE A 92 23.25 11.59 -1.64
C PHE A 92 21.75 11.86 -1.83
N GLN A 93 21.09 10.98 -2.59
CA GLN A 93 19.65 11.01 -2.82
C GLN A 93 19.03 9.71 -2.34
N THR A 94 18.11 9.83 -1.40
CA THR A 94 17.34 8.71 -0.86
C THR A 94 16.13 8.41 -1.73
N LEU A 95 15.84 7.12 -1.92
CA LEU A 95 14.64 6.68 -2.64
C LEU A 95 13.36 6.88 -1.79
N PHE A 96 13.50 7.10 -0.48
CA PHE A 96 12.40 7.46 0.40
C PHE A 96 11.89 8.89 0.17
N GLN A 97 12.57 9.71 -0.65
CA GLN A 97 12.12 11.05 -1.01
C GLN A 97 11.79 11.14 -2.51
N PRO A 98 10.70 10.49 -2.97
CA PRO A 98 10.25 10.69 -4.34
C PRO A 98 9.82 12.15 -4.54
N CYS A 99 9.91 12.64 -5.79
CA CYS A 99 9.70 14.05 -6.11
C CYS A 99 8.31 14.61 -5.74
N ASN A 100 7.29 13.76 -5.60
CA ASN A 100 5.93 14.15 -5.22
C ASN A 100 5.65 14.11 -3.71
N LEU A 101 6.58 13.64 -2.87
CA LEU A 101 6.33 13.48 -1.42
C LEU A 101 6.04 14.81 -0.71
N MET A 102 6.89 15.83 -0.91
CA MET A 102 6.70 17.13 -0.24
C MET A 102 5.41 17.80 -0.68
N GLY A 103 5.11 17.76 -1.99
CA GLY A 103 3.86 18.29 -2.54
C GLY A 103 2.64 17.54 -2.00
N ALA A 104 2.73 16.21 -1.86
CA ALA A 104 1.67 15.39 -1.27
C ALA A 104 1.40 15.76 0.19
N MET A 105 2.45 15.91 1.02
CA MET A 105 2.30 16.28 2.43
C MET A 105 1.70 17.68 2.59
N GLN A 106 2.12 18.65 1.78
CA GLN A 106 1.53 19.99 1.79
C GLN A 106 0.06 19.94 1.38
N LEU A 107 -0.25 19.24 0.28
CA LEU A 107 -1.60 19.12 -0.26
C LEU A 107 -2.59 18.55 0.76
N ILE A 108 -2.21 17.52 1.53
CA ILE A 108 -3.12 16.93 2.52
C ILE A 108 -3.35 17.84 3.73
N GLU A 109 -2.36 18.64 4.14
CA GLU A 109 -2.56 19.61 5.24
C GLU A 109 -3.45 20.76 4.77
N ASP A 110 -3.20 21.32 3.58
CA ASP A 110 -4.02 22.39 2.97
C ASP A 110 -5.48 21.95 2.74
N PHE A 111 -5.67 20.68 2.34
CA PHE A 111 -7.01 20.13 2.13
C PHE A 111 -7.82 20.10 3.43
N ASN A 112 -7.18 19.74 4.55
CA ASN A 112 -7.85 19.66 5.85
C ASN A 112 -8.23 21.04 6.42
N THR A 113 -7.50 22.10 6.06
CA THR A 113 -7.74 23.46 6.55
C THR A 113 -8.73 24.26 5.69
N HIS A 114 -8.79 23.99 4.38
CA HIS A 114 -9.49 24.88 3.44
C HIS A 114 -10.67 24.24 2.70
N VAL A 115 -10.93 22.94 2.85
CA VAL A 115 -11.94 22.25 2.04
C VAL A 115 -13.10 21.73 2.88
N SER A 116 -14.26 22.40 2.77
CA SER A 116 -15.54 21.83 3.18
C SER A 116 -16.14 21.05 2.01
N VAL A 117 -15.99 19.72 2.01
CA VAL A 117 -16.61 18.87 0.98
C VAL A 117 -18.08 18.65 1.36
N ASP A 118 -19.00 19.31 0.65
CA ASP A 118 -20.43 19.02 0.78
C ASP A 118 -20.75 17.64 0.17
N TRP A 119 -21.06 16.69 1.06
CA TRP A 119 -21.54 15.35 0.73
C TRP A 119 -23.06 15.24 0.86
N SER A 120 -23.80 16.35 0.78
CA SER A 120 -25.26 16.35 0.77
C SER A 120 -25.79 15.21 -0.11
N PRO A 121 -26.66 14.32 0.44
CA PRO A 121 -27.15 13.17 -0.31
C PRO A 121 -27.85 13.68 -1.56
N ARG A 122 -27.19 13.56 -2.72
CA ARG A 122 -27.87 13.85 -3.99
C ARG A 122 -29.08 12.93 -4.09
N LYS A 123 -30.22 13.53 -4.46
CA LYS A 123 -31.53 12.89 -4.56
C LYS A 123 -31.41 11.48 -5.12
N THR A 124 -32.06 10.54 -4.43
CA THR A 124 -32.11 9.11 -4.71
C THR A 124 -32.63 8.81 -6.11
N VAL A 125 -31.74 8.80 -7.09
CA VAL A 125 -31.94 7.99 -8.29
C VAL A 125 -31.67 6.55 -7.88
N LYS A 126 -32.52 5.62 -8.35
CA LYS A 126 -32.56 4.21 -7.96
C LYS A 126 -31.15 3.58 -7.94
N LYS A 127 -30.54 3.49 -6.76
CA LYS A 127 -29.23 2.86 -6.56
C LYS A 127 -29.33 1.38 -6.90
N THR A 128 -28.79 1.00 -8.05
CA THR A 128 -28.46 -0.40 -8.28
C THR A 128 -27.31 -0.79 -7.34
N ALA A 129 -27.25 -2.05 -6.89
CA ALA A 129 -26.21 -2.52 -5.96
C ALA A 129 -24.76 -2.39 -6.50
N TYR A 130 -24.61 -2.00 -7.78
CA TYR A 130 -23.37 -1.92 -8.54
C TYR A 130 -22.88 -0.49 -8.81
N GLU A 131 -23.59 0.55 -8.34
CA GLU A 131 -23.17 1.93 -8.56
C GLU A 131 -22.15 2.40 -7.53
N PHE A 132 -20.92 2.62 -8.00
CA PHE A 132 -19.88 3.29 -7.22
C PHE A 132 -20.20 4.78 -7.07
N PRO A 133 -19.87 5.39 -5.92
CA PRO A 133 -20.08 6.83 -5.74
C PRO A 133 -19.23 7.62 -6.74
N CYS A 134 -19.81 8.65 -7.35
CA CYS A 134 -19.07 9.60 -8.19
C CYS A 134 -18.03 10.34 -7.33
N LEU A 135 -16.90 10.70 -7.94
CA LEU A 135 -15.86 11.51 -7.31
C LEU A 135 -16.40 12.90 -6.93
N PRO A 136 -16.12 13.42 -5.72
CA PRO A 136 -16.40 14.81 -5.40
C PRO A 136 -15.73 15.74 -6.40
N LYS A 137 -16.44 16.76 -6.89
CA LYS A 137 -15.94 17.67 -7.93
C LYS A 137 -14.60 18.30 -7.57
N GLN A 138 -14.45 18.73 -6.31
CA GLN A 138 -13.22 19.37 -5.85
C GLN A 138 -12.05 18.38 -5.75
N VAL A 139 -12.30 17.16 -5.26
CA VAL A 139 -11.28 16.10 -5.25
C VAL A 139 -10.87 15.72 -6.67
N ALA A 140 -11.83 15.53 -7.58
CA ALA A 140 -11.56 15.26 -8.99
C ALA A 140 -10.72 16.36 -9.64
N TRP A 141 -11.03 17.63 -9.35
CA TRP A 141 -10.26 18.76 -9.86
C TRP A 141 -8.82 18.79 -9.32
N ILE A 142 -8.63 18.56 -8.01
CA ILE A 142 -7.29 18.46 -7.39
C ILE A 142 -6.50 17.32 -8.04
N LEU A 143 -7.12 16.15 -8.20
CA LEU A 143 -6.51 14.97 -8.83
C LEU A 143 -6.08 15.23 -10.29
N ALA A 144 -6.87 16.01 -11.02
CA ALA A 144 -6.61 16.32 -12.43
C ALA A 144 -5.58 17.45 -12.64
N THR A 145 -5.40 18.34 -11.67
CA THR A 145 -4.60 19.58 -11.85
C THR A 145 -3.31 19.62 -11.04
N SER A 146 -3.23 18.87 -9.94
CA SER A 146 -2.04 18.86 -9.08
C SER A 146 -0.91 18.02 -9.67
N LYS A 147 0.30 18.58 -9.66
CA LYS A 147 1.54 17.91 -10.10
C LYS A 147 1.94 16.71 -9.21
N VAL A 148 1.29 16.53 -8.07
CA VAL A 148 1.49 15.37 -7.18
C VAL A 148 1.06 14.07 -7.88
N PHE A 149 0.05 14.15 -8.77
CA PHE A 149 -0.53 13.02 -9.48
C PHE A 149 0.03 12.93 -10.90
N MET A 150 1.17 12.27 -11.06
CA MET A 150 1.90 12.18 -12.34
C MET A 150 1.58 10.92 -13.15
N TYR A 151 0.83 9.98 -12.59
CA TYR A 151 0.44 8.71 -13.23
C TYR A 151 -1.07 8.70 -13.50
N PRO A 152 -1.55 9.16 -14.68
CA PRO A 152 -2.98 9.23 -15.00
C PRO A 152 -3.69 7.88 -14.97
N GLU A 153 -2.97 6.81 -15.32
CA GLU A 153 -3.47 5.44 -15.30
C GLU A 153 -3.82 4.93 -13.90
N LEU A 154 -3.31 5.60 -12.86
CA LEU A 154 -3.59 5.32 -11.46
C LEU A 154 -4.65 6.25 -10.88
N LEU A 155 -5.25 7.16 -11.66
CA LEU A 155 -6.30 8.02 -11.15
C LEU A 155 -7.58 7.21 -10.87
N PRO A 156 -8.29 7.50 -9.76
CA PRO A 156 -9.52 6.82 -9.45
C PRO A 156 -10.59 7.20 -10.48
N VAL A 157 -11.43 6.23 -10.87
CA VAL A 157 -12.60 6.47 -11.72
C VAL A 157 -13.85 6.77 -10.86
N CYS A 158 -13.84 6.33 -9.61
CA CYS A 158 -14.93 6.50 -8.66
C CYS A 158 -14.41 6.77 -7.24
N SER A 159 -15.28 7.24 -6.36
CA SER A 159 -14.94 7.46 -4.95
C SER A 159 -14.90 6.15 -4.16
N LEU A 160 -14.27 6.19 -2.98
CA LEU A 160 -14.30 5.09 -2.02
C LEU A 160 -15.72 4.90 -1.46
N LYS A 161 -16.12 3.65 -1.31
CA LYS A 161 -17.36 3.25 -0.63
C LYS A 161 -16.98 2.59 0.69
N ALA A 162 -17.45 3.16 1.80
CA ALA A 162 -17.34 2.51 3.10
C ALA A 162 -18.17 1.21 3.09
N LYS A 163 -17.58 0.12 3.58
CA LYS A 163 -18.25 -1.16 3.65
C LYS A 163 -19.33 -1.10 4.73
N ASN A 164 -20.60 -1.25 4.32
CA ASN A 164 -21.69 -1.38 5.26
C ASN A 164 -21.86 -2.86 5.65
N PRO A 165 -22.12 -3.21 6.92
CA PRO A 165 -22.44 -4.59 7.30
C PRO A 165 -23.58 -5.22 6.51
N GLN A 166 -24.50 -4.41 5.99
CA GLN A 166 -25.63 -4.83 5.16
C GLN A 166 -25.28 -5.01 3.67
N ASP A 167 -24.08 -4.61 3.24
CA ASP A 167 -23.66 -4.79 1.85
C ASP A 167 -23.49 -6.28 1.53
N LYS A 168 -24.23 -6.75 0.53
CA LYS A 168 -24.07 -8.10 -0.01
C LYS A 168 -22.66 -8.26 -0.58
N SER A 169 -21.98 -9.34 -0.17
CA SER A 169 -20.66 -9.69 -0.67
C SER A 169 -20.77 -10.31 -2.07
N PHE A 170 -20.15 -9.66 -3.06
CA PHE A 170 -20.05 -10.16 -4.44
C PHE A 170 -18.59 -10.29 -4.85
N PHE A 171 -18.34 -11.13 -5.85
CA PHE A 171 -17.03 -11.28 -6.48
C PHE A 171 -17.00 -10.55 -7.81
N THR A 172 -16.04 -9.65 -7.96
CA THR A 172 -15.75 -9.01 -9.24
C THR A 172 -14.83 -9.90 -10.11
N LYS A 173 -14.78 -9.61 -11.40
CA LYS A 173 -13.83 -10.29 -12.32
C LYS A 173 -12.38 -10.11 -11.88
N ALA A 174 -12.03 -8.93 -11.36
CA ALA A 174 -10.69 -8.65 -10.84
C ALA A 174 -10.39 -9.50 -9.59
N GLU A 175 -11.37 -9.68 -8.70
CA GLU A 175 -11.22 -10.55 -7.53
C GLU A 175 -11.08 -12.03 -7.92
N ASP A 176 -11.78 -12.50 -8.96
CA ASP A 176 -11.58 -13.85 -9.50
C ASP A 176 -10.17 -14.02 -10.10
N ASN A 177 -9.64 -13.00 -10.78
CA ASN A 177 -8.26 -13.01 -11.27
C ASN A 177 -7.24 -13.04 -10.13
N LEU A 178 -7.44 -12.23 -9.09
CA LEU A 178 -6.59 -12.24 -7.88
C LEU A 178 -6.69 -13.57 -7.13
N LEU A 179 -7.87 -14.18 -7.09
CA LEU A 179 -8.08 -15.51 -6.53
C LEU A 179 -7.29 -16.56 -7.31
N ALA A 180 -7.35 -16.53 -8.64
CA ALA A 180 -6.56 -17.43 -9.50
C ALA A 180 -5.05 -17.26 -9.27
N LEU A 181 -4.58 -16.01 -9.27
CA LEU A 181 -3.18 -15.67 -9.00
C LEU A 181 -2.76 -16.17 -7.61
N GLY A 182 -3.58 -15.92 -6.59
CA GLY A 182 -3.32 -16.34 -5.22
C GLY A 182 -3.27 -17.86 -5.06
N LEU A 183 -4.17 -18.60 -5.71
CA LEU A 183 -4.16 -20.06 -5.69
C LEU A 183 -2.86 -20.62 -6.27
N LYS A 184 -2.33 -20.00 -7.33
CA LYS A 184 -1.04 -20.35 -7.90
C LYS A 184 0.13 -19.94 -7.00
N HIS A 185 0.09 -18.73 -6.43
CA HIS A 185 1.20 -18.19 -5.64
C HIS A 185 1.39 -18.92 -4.30
N PHE A 186 0.29 -19.33 -3.66
CA PHE A 186 0.31 -20.04 -2.38
C PHE A 186 0.17 -21.55 -2.53
N GLU A 187 0.44 -22.08 -3.72
CA GLU A 187 0.44 -23.52 -3.96
C GLU A 187 1.44 -24.23 -3.05
N GLY A 188 1.06 -25.38 -2.47
CA GLY A 188 1.90 -26.15 -1.55
C GLY A 188 1.94 -25.63 -0.11
N THR A 189 1.27 -24.52 0.20
CA THR A 189 1.12 -24.05 1.60
C THR A 189 0.01 -24.80 2.33
N GLU A 190 0.04 -24.84 3.67
CA GLU A 190 -1.00 -25.51 4.47
C GLU A 190 -2.37 -24.82 4.36
N PHE A 191 -2.38 -23.47 4.26
CA PHE A 191 -3.62 -22.69 4.29
C PHE A 191 -3.73 -21.64 3.18
N PRO A 192 -3.69 -22.04 1.90
CA PRO A 192 -3.64 -21.11 0.76
C PRO A 192 -4.82 -20.13 0.78
N LYS A 193 -6.03 -20.59 1.13
CA LYS A 193 -7.23 -19.74 1.16
C LYS A 193 -7.17 -18.70 2.29
N LEU A 194 -6.56 -19.03 3.43
CA LEU A 194 -6.35 -18.06 4.50
C LEU A 194 -5.31 -17.01 4.10
N LEU A 195 -4.23 -17.43 3.43
CA LEU A 195 -3.21 -16.52 2.90
C LEU A 195 -3.79 -15.59 1.83
N ILE A 196 -4.59 -16.11 0.90
CA ILE A 196 -5.28 -15.29 -0.12
C ILE A 196 -6.22 -14.29 0.54
N SER A 197 -7.05 -14.76 1.49
CA SER A 197 -7.95 -13.89 2.26
C SER A 197 -7.20 -12.80 3.02
N LYS A 198 -6.02 -13.10 3.57
CA LYS A 198 -5.23 -12.17 4.37
C LYS A 198 -4.43 -11.16 3.54
N TYR A 199 -3.87 -11.58 2.40
CA TYR A 199 -2.86 -10.79 1.68
C TYR A 199 -3.31 -10.27 0.32
N LEU A 200 -4.34 -10.88 -0.30
CA LEU A 200 -4.80 -10.50 -1.65
C LEU A 200 -6.25 -10.02 -1.66
N LEU A 201 -7.14 -10.73 -0.97
CA LEU A 201 -8.58 -10.49 -0.95
C LEU A 201 -9.06 -10.23 0.48
N THR A 202 -8.52 -9.19 1.11
CA THR A 202 -8.80 -8.78 2.51
C THR A 202 -10.29 -8.58 2.81
N CYS A 203 -11.09 -8.27 1.80
CA CYS A 203 -12.53 -8.10 1.93
C CYS A 203 -13.33 -9.41 1.87
N LYS A 204 -12.69 -10.55 1.62
CA LYS A 204 -13.32 -11.88 1.45
C LYS A 204 -12.76 -12.87 2.46
N THR A 205 -13.64 -13.58 3.16
CA THR A 205 -13.24 -14.63 4.11
C THR A 205 -12.81 -15.91 3.38
N ALA A 206 -11.96 -16.73 3.99
CA ALA A 206 -11.59 -18.03 3.41
C ALA A 206 -12.80 -18.93 3.10
N HIS A 207 -13.87 -18.83 3.88
CA HIS A 207 -15.14 -19.51 3.58
C HIS A 207 -15.78 -18.98 2.28
N GLN A 208 -15.86 -17.65 2.11
CA GLN A 208 -16.38 -17.05 0.88
C GLN A 208 -15.55 -17.43 -0.35
N LEU A 209 -14.22 -17.47 -0.22
CA LEU A 209 -13.32 -17.94 -1.28
C LEU A 209 -13.60 -19.41 -1.62
N THR A 210 -13.77 -20.26 -0.61
CA THR A 210 -14.08 -21.70 -0.81
C THR A 210 -15.39 -21.89 -1.58
N MET A 211 -16.44 -21.17 -1.19
CA MET A 211 -17.73 -21.21 -1.89
C MET A 211 -17.62 -20.68 -3.32
N ARG A 212 -16.85 -19.60 -3.54
CA ARG A 212 -16.62 -19.05 -4.88
C ARG A 212 -15.91 -20.05 -5.79
N ILE A 213 -14.83 -20.69 -5.32
CA ILE A 213 -14.10 -21.71 -6.06
C ILE A 213 -15.02 -22.88 -6.42
N LYS A 214 -15.79 -23.39 -5.45
CA LYS A 214 -16.74 -24.48 -5.67
C LYS A 214 -17.75 -24.14 -6.77
N ASN A 215 -18.33 -22.93 -6.71
CA ASN A 215 -19.31 -22.46 -7.70
C ASN A 215 -18.71 -22.31 -9.09
N LEU A 216 -17.49 -21.75 -9.20
CA LEU A 216 -16.80 -21.55 -10.47
C LEU A 216 -16.32 -22.87 -11.11
N ASN A 217 -16.11 -23.92 -10.31
CA ASN A 217 -15.74 -25.25 -10.79
C ASN A 217 -16.92 -26.17 -11.10
N MET A 218 -18.17 -25.74 -10.90
CA MET A 218 -19.33 -26.54 -11.28
C MET A 218 -19.34 -26.79 -12.80
N LYS A 219 -19.77 -27.99 -13.24
CA LYS A 219 -19.85 -28.35 -14.67
C LYS A 219 -20.69 -27.35 -15.48
N ARG A 220 -21.81 -26.88 -14.90
CA ARG A 220 -22.71 -25.89 -15.49
C ARG A 220 -22.16 -24.45 -15.51
N ALA A 221 -21.08 -24.16 -14.79
CA ALA A 221 -20.53 -22.81 -14.76
C ALA A 221 -19.86 -22.53 -16.12
N PRO A 222 -20.01 -21.33 -16.69
CA PRO A 222 -19.27 -20.93 -17.89
C PRO A 222 -17.75 -21.05 -17.69
N ASP A 223 -17.01 -21.07 -18.79
CA ASP A 223 -15.54 -21.01 -18.73
C ASP A 223 -15.08 -19.74 -18.02
N ASN A 224 -14.10 -19.91 -17.16
CA ASN A 224 -13.63 -18.86 -16.25
C ASN A 224 -12.17 -19.09 -15.87
N ILE A 225 -11.55 -18.03 -15.33
CA ILE A 225 -10.12 -18.02 -15.02
C ILE A 225 -9.72 -19.11 -14.02
N ILE A 226 -10.60 -19.46 -13.07
CA ILE A 226 -10.31 -20.51 -12.06
C ILE A 226 -10.24 -21.89 -12.72
N LYS A 227 -11.15 -22.21 -13.66
CA LYS A 227 -11.09 -23.45 -14.44
C LYS A 227 -9.83 -23.51 -15.29
N VAL A 228 -9.52 -22.43 -16.01
CA VAL A 228 -8.32 -22.36 -16.86
C VAL A 228 -7.06 -22.58 -16.03
N SER A 229 -6.91 -21.90 -14.88
CA SER A 229 -5.77 -22.07 -13.98
C SER A 229 -5.65 -23.48 -13.41
N ALA A 230 -6.76 -24.17 -13.15
CA ALA A 230 -6.75 -25.57 -12.72
C ALA A 230 -6.40 -26.54 -13.86
N SER A 231 -6.85 -26.26 -15.10
CA SER A 231 -6.54 -27.08 -16.28
C SER A 231 -5.07 -26.98 -16.72
N PHE A 232 -4.43 -25.82 -16.55
CA PHE A 232 -2.98 -25.67 -16.74
C PHE A 232 -2.19 -26.60 -15.81
N HIS A 233 -2.74 -26.93 -14.63
CA HIS A 233 -2.14 -27.86 -13.68
C HIS A 233 -2.24 -29.31 -14.15
N ALA A 234 -3.40 -29.72 -14.68
CA ALA A 234 -3.62 -31.05 -15.25
C ALA A 234 -2.77 -31.34 -16.49
N LEU A 235 -2.43 -30.31 -17.28
CA LEU A 235 -1.60 -30.43 -18.49
C LEU A 235 -0.09 -30.43 -18.20
N LEU A 236 0.35 -29.93 -17.05
CA LEU A 236 1.77 -29.92 -16.63
C LEU A 236 2.16 -31.11 -15.74
N GLY A 237 1.26 -32.09 -15.60
CA GLY A 237 1.49 -33.45 -15.11
C GLY A 237 2.83 -33.70 -14.41
N THR A 238 2.94 -33.31 -13.14
CA THR A 238 3.82 -34.03 -12.22
C THR A 238 3.07 -35.31 -11.82
N SER A 239 3.31 -36.39 -12.57
CA SER A 239 3.04 -37.74 -12.06
C SER A 239 3.88 -37.98 -10.79
N PRO A 240 3.37 -38.80 -9.85
CA PRO A 240 4.08 -39.13 -8.60
C PRO A 240 5.44 -39.78 -8.84
#